data_AF-A0A950JMJ7-F1
#
_entry.id   AF-A0A950JMJ7-F1
#
_cell.length_a   1.000
_cell.length_b   1.000
_cell.length_c   1.000
_cell.angle_alpha   90.00
_cell.angle_beta   90.00
_cell.angle_gamma   90.00
#
_symmetry.space_group_name_H-M   'P 1'
#
loop_
_entity.id
_entity.type
_entity.pdbx_description
1 polymer ?
#
loop_
_entity_poly.entity_id
_entity_poly.type
_entity_poly.pdbx_seq_one_letter_code
_entity_poly.pdbx_strand_id
1 'polypeptide(L)'
;SPVTVPWPGAGAGEASIVMAPDMPDRQSKLERTGAWALFRLIDAGSSIESGNALKVSFVVFGREVSYQFTSSSLDNPLSMPALRQFKCPNGL
;
A
#
# COMPACT_ATOMS: atom_id res chain seq x y z
N SER A 1 -14.87 -9.69 -4.96
CA SER A 1 -15.05 -9.88 -3.50
C SER A 1 -13.79 -9.38 -2.79
N PRO A 2 -13.88 -8.96 -1.51
CA PRO A 2 -12.69 -8.62 -0.73
C PRO A 2 -11.75 -9.82 -0.57
N VAL A 3 -10.45 -9.56 -0.50
CA VAL A 3 -9.43 -10.58 -0.26
C VAL A 3 -8.68 -10.21 1.01
N THR A 4 -8.60 -11.16 1.95
CA THR A 4 -7.82 -10.98 3.17
C THR A 4 -6.35 -11.18 2.86
N VAL A 5 -5.54 -10.19 3.17
CA VAL A 5 -4.08 -10.24 3.02
C VAL A 5 -3.47 -10.16 4.42
N PRO A 6 -2.73 -11.19 4.88
CA PRO A 6 -2.02 -11.12 6.15
C PRO A 6 -0.82 -10.16 6.02
N TRP A 7 -0.66 -9.29 7.01
CA TRP A 7 0.50 -8.40 7.12
C TRP A 7 0.96 -8.33 8.59
N PRO A 8 2.29 -8.38 8.86
CA PRO A 8 3.38 -8.58 7.92
C PRO A 8 3.34 -9.96 7.26
N GLY A 9 3.58 -10.03 5.95
CA GLY A 9 3.66 -11.29 5.22
C GLY A 9 5.02 -11.99 5.44
N ALA A 10 5.10 -13.29 5.16
CA ALA A 10 6.33 -14.07 5.28
C ALA A 10 7.40 -13.77 4.20
N GLY A 11 7.09 -12.89 3.24
CA GLY A 11 7.94 -12.59 2.09
C GLY A 11 9.02 -11.53 2.37
N ALA A 12 9.80 -11.20 1.32
CA ALA A 12 10.95 -10.29 1.36
C ALA A 12 10.60 -8.79 1.61
N GLY A 13 9.37 -8.48 1.98
CA GLY A 13 8.89 -7.11 2.13
C GLY A 13 8.80 -6.38 0.79
N GLU A 14 7.99 -6.87 -0.14
CA GLU A 14 7.65 -6.14 -1.37
C GLU A 14 6.14 -5.85 -1.39
N ALA A 15 5.76 -4.70 -1.94
CA ALA A 15 4.39 -4.39 -2.32
C ALA A 15 4.41 -3.77 -3.71
N SER A 16 3.64 -4.33 -4.65
CA SER A 16 3.57 -3.83 -6.02
C SER A 16 2.18 -3.86 -6.64
N ILE A 17 1.95 -2.94 -7.56
CA ILE A 17 0.78 -2.89 -8.44
C ILE A 17 1.29 -3.10 -9.85
N VAL A 18 0.80 -4.14 -10.52
CA VAL A 18 1.11 -4.43 -11.92
C VAL A 18 -0.18 -4.35 -12.72
N MET A 19 -0.16 -3.64 -13.83
CA MET A 19 -1.31 -3.50 -14.71
C MET A 19 -1.12 -4.27 -16.01
N ALA A 20 -2.08 -5.12 -16.33
CA ALA A 20 -2.14 -5.78 -17.63
C ALA A 20 -3.03 -4.99 -18.62
N PRO A 21 -2.80 -5.12 -19.93
CA PRO A 21 -1.58 -5.67 -20.53
C PRO A 21 -0.38 -4.72 -20.34
N ASP A 22 0.84 -5.25 -20.47
CA ASP A 22 2.04 -4.42 -20.57
C ASP A 22 2.00 -3.62 -21.88
N MET A 23 2.44 -2.37 -21.83
CA MET A 23 2.55 -1.52 -23.01
C MET A 23 4.02 -1.37 -23.41
N PRO A 24 4.34 -1.38 -24.71
CA PRO A 24 5.67 -1.01 -25.19
C PRO A 24 6.06 0.37 -24.64
N ASP A 25 7.33 0.52 -24.23
CA ASP A 25 7.93 1.75 -23.70
C ASP A 25 7.39 2.27 -22.34
N ARG A 26 6.57 1.49 -21.62
CA ARG A 26 6.06 1.88 -20.28
C ARG A 26 6.17 0.73 -19.29
N GLN A 27 6.71 1.00 -18.10
CA GLN A 27 6.68 0.02 -17.01
C GLN A 27 5.28 -0.02 -16.41
N SER A 28 4.48 -1.06 -16.61
CA SER A 28 3.15 -1.14 -15.98
C SER A 28 3.21 -1.52 -14.49
N LYS A 29 4.28 -1.18 -13.77
CA LYS A 29 4.56 -1.59 -12.38
C LYS A 29 4.87 -0.40 -11.48
N LEU A 30 4.21 -0.33 -10.33
CA LEU A 30 4.59 0.50 -9.18
C LEU A 30 5.03 -0.43 -8.06
N GLU A 31 6.28 -0.33 -7.60
CA GLU A 31 6.85 -1.23 -6.58
C GLU A 31 7.47 -0.46 -5.42
N ARG A 32 7.34 -1.01 -4.21
CA ARG A 32 8.07 -0.61 -3.01
C ARG A 32 8.64 -1.85 -2.33
N THR A 33 9.79 -1.69 -1.67
CA THR A 33 10.51 -2.77 -1.00
C THR A 33 10.78 -2.44 0.47
N GLY A 34 11.22 -3.44 1.25
CA GLY A 34 11.48 -3.39 2.69
C GLY A 34 10.29 -3.83 3.56
N ALA A 35 10.54 -4.03 4.86
CA ALA A 35 9.51 -4.47 5.83
C ALA A 35 8.24 -3.59 5.85
N TRP A 36 8.39 -2.31 5.48
CA TRP A 36 7.32 -1.30 5.41
C TRP A 36 6.84 -1.01 3.97
N ALA A 37 7.10 -1.92 3.02
CA ALA A 37 6.75 -1.73 1.61
C ALA A 37 5.27 -1.39 1.38
N LEU A 38 4.35 -2.05 2.10
CA LEU A 38 2.91 -1.79 1.98
C LEU A 38 2.56 -0.34 2.31
N PHE A 39 3.08 0.19 3.41
CA PHE A 39 2.84 1.58 3.83
C PHE A 39 3.44 2.56 2.82
N ARG A 40 4.68 2.31 2.39
CA ARG A 40 5.33 3.12 1.35
C ARG A 40 4.59 3.10 0.02
N LEU A 41 3.91 1.99 -0.30
CA LEU A 41 3.10 1.86 -1.50
C LEU A 41 1.85 2.72 -1.32
N ILE A 42 1.11 2.57 -0.22
CA ILE A 42 -0.05 3.39 0.12
C ILE A 42 0.28 4.89 0.08
N ASP A 43 1.42 5.29 0.64
CA ASP A 43 1.89 6.68 0.65
C ASP A 43 2.22 7.22 -0.75
N ALA A 44 2.46 6.35 -1.74
CA ALA A 44 2.66 6.74 -3.13
C ALA A 44 1.34 7.05 -3.87
N GLY A 45 0.20 6.71 -3.27
CA GLY A 45 -1.13 7.00 -3.80
C GLY A 45 -1.83 8.14 -3.05
N SER A 46 -2.94 8.60 -3.62
CA SER A 46 -3.84 9.55 -2.92
C SER A 46 -4.84 8.77 -2.08
N SER A 47 -4.82 8.98 -0.77
CA SER A 47 -5.66 8.24 0.18
C SER A 47 -6.79 9.08 0.77
N ILE A 48 -7.97 8.49 0.92
CA ILE A 48 -9.13 9.05 1.62
C ILE A 48 -9.64 8.02 2.62
N GLU A 49 -9.83 8.44 3.87
CA GLU A 49 -10.37 7.61 4.94
C GLU A 49 -11.89 7.73 5.02
N SER A 50 -12.55 6.61 5.29
CA SER A 50 -13.99 6.54 5.49
C SER A 50 -14.31 5.43 6.50
N GLY A 51 -14.47 5.79 7.77
CA GLY A 51 -14.64 4.84 8.87
C GLY A 51 -13.45 3.89 8.98
N ASN A 52 -13.68 2.58 8.93
CA ASN A 52 -12.61 1.56 8.96
C ASN A 52 -11.99 1.28 7.57
N ALA A 53 -12.42 1.99 6.52
CA ALA A 53 -11.92 1.82 5.17
C ALA A 53 -10.92 2.93 4.79
N LEU A 54 -9.84 2.53 4.11
CA LEU A 54 -8.88 3.41 3.48
C LEU A 54 -8.98 3.20 1.97
N LYS A 55 -9.48 4.20 1.24
CA LYS A 55 -9.50 4.17 -0.22
C LYS A 55 -8.24 4.84 -0.73
N VAL A 56 -7.50 4.18 -1.63
CA VAL A 56 -6.26 4.69 -2.20
C VAL A 56 -6.33 4.62 -3.72
N SER A 57 -6.14 5.76 -4.37
CA SER A 57 -5.99 5.87 -5.83
C SER A 57 -4.51 5.97 -6.20
N PHE A 58 -4.09 5.15 -7.16
CA PHE A 58 -2.74 5.10 -7.69
C PHE A 58 -2.76 5.47 -9.16
N VAL A 59 -1.82 6.33 -9.57
CA VAL A 59 -1.54 6.57 -10.99
C VAL A 59 -0.30 5.80 -11.36
N VAL A 60 -0.45 4.79 -12.22
CA VAL A 60 0.65 4.00 -12.77
C VAL A 60 0.72 4.35 -14.25
N PHE A 61 1.73 5.11 -14.66
CA PHE A 61 1.97 5.48 -16.08
C PHE A 61 0.73 6.06 -16.82
N GLY A 62 -0.04 6.90 -16.13
CA GLY A 62 -1.23 7.58 -16.67
C GLY A 62 -2.51 6.76 -16.63
N ARG A 63 -2.50 5.55 -16.06
CA ARG A 63 -3.71 4.80 -15.72
C ARG A 63 -3.97 4.89 -14.24
N GLU A 64 -5.22 5.11 -13.88
CA GLU A 64 -5.65 5.15 -12.49
C GLU A 64 -6.23 3.80 -12.07
N VAL A 65 -5.88 3.36 -10.86
CA VAL A 65 -6.52 2.24 -10.17
C VAL A 65 -6.81 2.64 -8.72
N SER A 66 -8.02 2.33 -8.25
CA SER A 66 -8.40 2.56 -6.85
C SER A 66 -8.61 1.23 -6.13
N TYR A 67 -8.02 1.13 -4.94
CA TYR A 67 -8.24 0.03 -4.01
C TYR A 67 -8.89 0.53 -2.73
N GLN A 68 -9.69 -0.32 -2.10
CA GLN A 68 -10.20 -0.10 -0.76
C GLN A 68 -9.58 -1.13 0.17
N PHE A 69 -8.90 -0.66 1.22
CA PHE A 69 -8.33 -1.47 2.27
C PHE A 69 -9.22 -1.37 3.50
N THR A 70 -9.55 -2.50 4.10
CA THR A 70 -10.32 -2.57 5.36
C THR A 70 -9.57 -3.44 6.34
N SER A 71 -9.48 -2.98 7.59
CA SER A 71 -9.00 -3.79 8.71
C SER A 71 -10.16 -4.44 9.45
N SER A 72 -9.89 -5.53 10.17
CA SER A 72 -10.81 -6.10 11.16
C SER A 72 -10.94 -5.24 12.42
N SER A 73 -10.08 -4.24 12.58
CA SER A 73 -10.14 -3.23 13.65
C SER A 73 -11.16 -2.14 13.34
N LEU A 74 -11.71 -1.51 14.39
CA LEU A 74 -12.59 -0.33 14.27
C LEU A 74 -11.86 0.84 13.60
N ASP A 75 -10.63 1.09 14.02
CA ASP A 75 -9.72 2.05 13.39
C ASP A 75 -8.79 1.33 12.43
N ASN A 76 -8.64 1.85 11.22
CA ASN A 76 -7.74 1.25 10.23
C ASN A 76 -6.29 1.60 10.56
N PRO A 77 -5.41 0.63 10.91
CA PRO A 77 -4.03 0.92 11.23
C PRO A 77 -3.26 1.51 10.04
N LEU A 78 -3.70 1.27 8.79
CA LEU A 78 -3.01 1.75 7.60
C LEU A 78 -3.02 3.28 7.45
N SER A 79 -3.93 3.98 8.14
CA SER A 79 -3.93 5.45 8.18
C SER A 79 -3.20 6.05 9.37
N MET A 80 -2.77 5.26 10.35
CA MET A 80 -2.21 5.78 11.59
C MET A 80 -0.87 6.51 11.35
N PRO A 81 -0.76 7.82 11.72
CA PRO A 81 0.49 8.57 11.55
C PRO A 81 1.68 7.95 12.29
N ALA A 82 1.43 7.30 13.44
CA ALA A 82 2.47 6.63 14.22
C ALA A 82 3.18 5.52 13.46
N LEU A 83 2.46 4.79 12.58
CA LEU A 83 3.05 3.73 11.75
C LEU A 83 3.81 4.31 10.55
N ARG A 84 3.51 5.55 10.12
CA ARG A 84 4.23 6.24 9.05
C ARG A 84 5.55 6.87 9.51
N GLN A 85 5.65 7.21 10.79
CA GLN A 85 6.81 7.90 11.37
C GLN A 85 7.76 6.96 12.12
N PHE A 86 7.52 5.64 12.09
CA PHE A 86 8.37 4.70 12.81
C PHE A 86 9.80 4.72 12.25
N LYS A 87 10.75 5.05 13.12
CA LYS A 87 12.18 4.88 12.89
C LYS A 87 12.67 3.84 13.87
N CYS A 88 13.60 2.98 13.43
CA CYS A 88 14.26 2.07 14.36
C CYS A 88 14.80 2.90 15.53
N PRO A 89 14.45 2.57 16.79
CA PRO A 89 15.09 3.21 17.93
C PRO A 89 16.59 2.96 17.77
N ASN A 90 17.39 4.02 17.73
CA ASN A 90 18.85 3.90 17.69
C ASN A 90 19.25 2.98 18.84
N GLY A 91 19.94 1.89 18.49
CA GLY A 91 20.06 0.68 19.29
C GLY A 91 20.31 0.91 20.78
N LEU A 92 19.62 0.10 21.60
CA LEU A 92 20.06 -0.20 22.96
C LEU A 92 21.41 -0.94 22.91
#